data_AF-A0A328TIJ6-F1
#
_entry.id   AF-A0A328TIJ6-F1
#
_cell.length_a   1.000
_cell.length_b   1.000
_cell.length_c   1.000
_cell.angle_alpha   90.00
_cell.angle_beta   90.00
_cell.angle_gamma   90.00
#
_symmetry.space_group_name_H-M   'P 1'
#
loop_
_entity.id
_entity.type
_entity.pdbx_description
1 polymer ?
#
loop_
_entity_poly.entity_id
_entity_poly.type
_entity_poly.pdbx_seq_one_letter_code
_entity_poly.pdbx_strand_id
1 'polypeptide(L)' 'MRIGIDLDGTKTEVIALSDQGEELFRYRVPTPRDDDDKTAENIIGLVKRAEQETG' A
#
# COMPACT_ATOMS: atom_id res chain seq x y z
N MET A 1 13.55 6.60 1.71
CA MET A 1 12.21 6.23 1.21
C MET A 1 11.33 5.80 2.38
N ARG A 2 10.04 6.17 2.37
CA ARG A 2 9.04 5.75 3.38
C ARG A 2 7.83 5.15 2.67
N ILE A 3 7.29 4.07 3.20
CA ILE A 3 6.06 3.44 2.68
C ILE A 3 4.96 3.60 3.73
N GLY A 4 3.81 4.12 3.31
CA GLY A 4 2.60 4.24 4.12
C GLY A 4 1.47 3.39 3.55
N ILE A 5 0.64 2.85 4.44
CA ILE A 5 -0.58 2.11 4.11
C ILE A 5 -1.77 2.84 4.72
N ASP A 6 -2.80 3.09 3.91
CA ASP A 6 -4.11 3.54 4.36
C ASP A 6 -5.11 2.39 4.16
N LEU A 7 -5.67 1.91 5.26
CA LEU A 7 -6.61 0.80 5.27
C LEU A 7 -8.00 1.35 5.62
N ASP A 8 -8.77 1.68 4.59
CA ASP A 8 -10.17 2.09 4.73
C ASP A 8 -11.13 0.92 4.39
N GLY A 9 -12.41 1.01 4.76
CA GLY A 9 -13.39 -0.08 4.57
C GLY A 9 -13.81 -0.37 3.10
N THR A 10 -13.32 0.41 2.15
CA THR A 10 -13.64 0.36 0.71
C THR A 10 -12.40 0.13 -0.13
N LYS A 11 -11.29 0.81 0.16
CA LYS A 11 -10.02 0.75 -0.53
C LYS A 11 -8.85 0.67 0.47
N THR A 12 -7.88 -0.16 0.13
CA THR A 12 -6.57 -0.15 0.77
C THR A 12 -5.60 0.52 -0.20
N GLU A 13 -4.85 1.50 0.27
CA GLU A 13 -3.89 2.26 -0.51
C GLU A 13 -2.47 2.05 0.03
N VAL A 14 -1.50 2.02 -0.88
CA VAL A 14 -0.08 2.25 -0.57
C VAL A 14 0.39 3.56 -1.18
N ILE A 15 1.24 4.26 -0.43
CA ILE A 15 2.01 5.40 -0.91
C ILE A 15 3.48 5.19 -0.57
N ALA A 16 4.36 5.40 -1.54
CA ALA A 16 5.79 5.50 -1.33
C ALA A 16 6.23 6.97 -1.48
N LEU A 17 6.96 7.46 -0.49
CA LEU A 17 7.48 8.82 -0.44
C LEU A 17 9.01 8.83 -0.47
N SER A 18 9.58 9.83 -1.13
CA SER A 18 11.00 10.16 -1.04
C SER A 18 11.35 10.66 0.37
N ASP A 19 12.63 10.82 0.68
CA ASP A 19 13.04 11.36 1.98
C ASP A 19 12.67 12.84 2.16
N GLN A 20 12.35 13.53 1.06
CA GLN A 20 11.83 14.91 1.06
C GLN A 20 10.30 14.95 1.11
N GLY A 21 9.63 13.79 1.15
CA GLY A 21 8.17 13.69 1.21
C GLY A 21 7.47 13.78 -0.15
N GLU A 22 8.21 13.70 -1.26
CA GLU A 22 7.62 13.66 -2.60
C GLU A 22 6.99 12.30 -2.89
N GLU A 23 5.84 12.27 -3.55
CA GLU A 23 5.21 11.03 -3.99
C GLU A 23 6.02 10.36 -5.10
N LEU A 24 6.50 9.15 -4.82
CA LEU A 24 7.21 8.31 -5.78
C LEU A 24 6.27 7.29 -6.42
N PHE A 25 5.33 6.77 -5.63
CA PHE A 25 4.37 5.77 -6.09
C PHE A 25 3.10 5.79 -5.25
N ARG A 26 1.97 5.50 -5.88
CA ARG A 26 0.68 5.33 -5.22
C ARG A 26 -0.16 4.28 -5.93
N TYR A 27 -0.75 3.36 -5.18
CA TYR A 27 -1.62 2.33 -5.75
C TYR A 27 -2.72 1.91 -4.79
N ARG A 28 -3.89 1.55 -5.33
CA ARG A 28 -5.09 1.21 -4.56
C ARG A 28 -5.67 -0.13 -5.00
N VAL A 29 -6.15 -0.90 -4.03
CA VAL A 29 -6.93 -2.13 -4.24
C VAL A 29 -8.23 -2.08 -3.43
N PRO A 30 -9.27 -2.84 -3.79
CA PRO A 30 -10.42 -3.04 -2.91
C PRO A 30 -10.00 -3.62 -1.55
N THR A 31 -10.59 -3.12 -0.47
CA THR A 31 -10.39 -3.71 0.86
C THR A 31 -11.23 -5.00 0.99
N PRO A 32 -10.63 -6.14 1.37
CA PRO A 32 -11.36 -7.36 1.67
C PRO A 32 -12.31 -7.11 2.86
N ARG A 33 -13.51 -7.69 2.82
CA ARG A 33 -14.48 -7.59 3.92
C ARG A 33 -14.44 -8.86 4.73
N ASP A 34 -14.42 -8.71 6.05
CA ASP A 34 -14.53 -9.79 7.04
C ASP A 34 -13.49 -10.92 6.82
N ASP A 35 -12.30 -10.56 6.32
CA ASP A 35 -11.24 -11.50 5.95
C ASP A 35 -9.86 -10.90 6.29
N ASP A 36 -9.39 -11.18 7.51
CA ASP A 36 -8.13 -10.66 8.04
C ASP A 36 -6.92 -11.19 7.28
N ASP A 37 -6.95 -12.46 6.84
CA ASP A 37 -5.86 -13.08 6.09
C ASP A 37 -5.70 -12.42 4.72
N LYS A 38 -6.81 -12.22 3.99
CA LYS A 38 -6.75 -11.47 2.71
C LYS A 38 -6.34 -10.02 2.91
N THR A 39 -6.69 -9.41 4.04
CA THR A 39 -6.25 -8.05 4.36
C THR A 39 -4.73 -8.00 4.50
N ALA A 40 -4.14 -8.95 5.23
CA ALA A 40 -2.69 -9.07 5.35
C ALA A 40 -2.02 -9.34 3.99
N GLU A 41 -2.56 -10.26 3.18
CA GLU A 41 -2.05 -10.53 1.82
C GLU A 41 -2.08 -9.28 0.93
N ASN A 42 -3.17 -8.51 0.96
CA ASN A 42 -3.28 -7.26 0.22
C ASN A 42 -2.19 -6.26 0.65
N ILE A 43 -2.00 -6.07 1.95
CA ILE A 43 -0.97 -5.16 2.47
C ILE A 43 0.42 -5.61 2.02
N ILE A 44 0.74 -6.90 2.15
CA ILE A 44 2.02 -7.47 1.71
C ILE A 44 2.23 -7.23 0.20
N GLY A 45 1.21 -7.49 -0.61
CA GLY A 45 1.27 -7.28 -2.06
C GLY A 45 1.49 -5.82 -2.43
N LEU A 46 0.79 -4.91 -1.75
CA LEU A 46 0.95 -3.47 -1.93
C LEU A 46 2.35 -2.97 -1.57
N VAL A 47 2.91 -3.40 -0.43
CA VAL A 47 4.27 -3.04 -0.01
C VAL A 47 5.29 -3.55 -1.01
N LYS A 48 5.22 -4.83 -1.40
CA LYS A 48 6.13 -5.42 -2.40
C LYS A 48 6.09 -4.65 -3.72
N ARG A 49 4.90 -4.23 -4.14
CA ARG A 49 4.74 -3.45 -5.38
C ARG A 49 5.39 -2.08 -5.25
N ALA A 50 5.17 -1.37 -4.14
CA ALA A 50 5.83 -0.09 -3.90
C ALA A 50 7.36 -0.24 -3.94
N GLU A 51 7.91 -1.26 -3.26
CA GLU A 51 9.35 -1.55 -3.27
C GLU A 51 9.89 -1.83 -4.69
N GLN A 52 9.12 -2.54 -5.53
CA GLN A 52 9.52 -2.83 -6.92
C GLN A 52 9.52 -1.58 -7.82
N GLU A 53 8.62 -0.64 -7.59
CA GLU A 53 8.44 0.54 -8.44
C GLU A 53 9.36 1.70 -8.04
N THR A 54 9.84 1.72 -6.79
CA THR A 54 10.63 2.83 -6.24
C THR A 54 12.00 2.42 -5.69
N GLY A 55 12.36 1.14 -5.76
CA GLY A 55 13.65 0.58 -5.33
C GLY A 55 14.74 0.64 -6.40
#